data_AF-A0AA96HPK4-F1
#
_entry.id   AF-A0AA96HPK4-F1
#
_cell.length_a   1.000
_cell.length_b   1.000
_cell.length_c   1.000
_cell.angle_alpha   90.00
_cell.angle_beta   90.00
_cell.angle_gamma   90.00
#
_symmetry.space_group_name_H-M   'P 1'
#
loop_
_entity.id
_entity.type
_entity.pdbx_description
1 polymer ?
#
loop_
_entity_poly.entity_id
_entity_poly.type
_entity_poly.pdbx_seq_one_letter_code
_entity_poly.pdbx_strand_id
1 'polypeptide(L)'
;MSPKKYILGAMLLFSLAGCSATLTQDIYSHTQADDDAVTAFVALSNMALEDDLLLAIEKDYAKEQDPLRKLWFEYLLAKRTQQQNYMNAFVANAEIHLNFLATNNTQWVSIAHPMLELIQTYSYTDDKALLVLLKLGAISDGANANVISSTLVNLYQINGERVKRLASGAGVGEATLSILLEDE
;
A
#
# COMPACT_ATOMS: atom_id res chain seq x y z
N MET A 1 -44.45 22.93 -57.62
CA MET A 1 -43.57 23.81 -56.81
C MET A 1 -43.70 23.38 -55.35
N SER A 2 -42.55 23.31 -54.67
CA SER A 2 -42.26 22.52 -53.46
C SER A 2 -42.71 23.20 -52.14
N PRO A 3 -43.16 22.45 -51.11
CA PRO A 3 -43.30 22.96 -49.76
C PRO A 3 -41.96 22.87 -48.99
N LYS A 4 -41.40 24.01 -48.58
CA LYS A 4 -40.19 24.05 -47.74
C LYS A 4 -40.55 23.91 -46.25
N LYS A 5 -40.34 22.68 -45.79
CA LYS A 5 -40.05 22.17 -44.44
C LYS A 5 -39.79 23.21 -43.34
N TYR A 6 -40.60 23.15 -42.28
CA TYR A 6 -40.28 23.65 -40.96
C TYR A 6 -39.09 22.85 -40.41
N ILE A 7 -37.92 23.47 -40.29
CA ILE A 7 -36.81 22.93 -39.51
C ILE A 7 -36.99 23.47 -38.09
N LEU A 8 -37.65 22.66 -37.27
CA LEU A 8 -37.69 22.78 -35.82
C LEU A 8 -36.24 22.61 -35.34
N GLY A 9 -35.60 23.72 -35.00
CA GLY A 9 -34.21 23.77 -34.56
C GLY A 9 -34.03 22.93 -33.30
N ALA A 10 -33.07 22.01 -33.39
CA ALA A 10 -32.78 20.97 -32.43
C ALA A 10 -32.58 21.46 -30.99
N MET A 11 -33.14 20.66 -30.08
CA MET A 11 -32.87 20.59 -28.65
C MET A 11 -31.45 21.01 -28.25
N LEU A 12 -31.38 22.12 -27.52
CA LEU A 12 -30.40 22.33 -26.46
C LEU A 12 -30.59 21.24 -25.39
N LEU A 13 -30.00 20.08 -25.61
CA LEU A 13 -29.69 19.11 -24.58
C LEU A 13 -28.17 19.00 -24.50
N PHE A 14 -27.53 20.11 -24.12
CA PHE A 14 -26.27 19.99 -23.39
C PHE A 14 -26.64 19.36 -22.05
N SER A 15 -26.57 18.03 -22.03
CA SER A 15 -26.52 17.25 -20.81
C SER A 15 -25.44 17.84 -19.94
N LEU A 16 -25.86 18.65 -18.97
CA LEU A 16 -25.17 18.86 -17.71
C LEU A 16 -25.11 17.49 -17.02
N ALA A 17 -24.28 16.59 -17.54
CA ALA A 17 -23.70 15.52 -16.77
C ALA A 17 -22.69 16.19 -15.85
N GLY A 18 -23.19 16.88 -14.82
CA GLY A 18 -22.39 17.22 -13.67
C GLY A 18 -22.01 15.89 -13.03
N CYS A 19 -20.90 15.31 -13.48
CA CYS A 19 -20.26 14.22 -12.77
C CYS A 19 -19.87 14.78 -11.41
N SER A 20 -20.75 14.57 -10.43
CA SER A 20 -20.35 14.54 -9.03
C SER A 20 -19.32 13.42 -8.94
N ALA A 21 -18.04 13.75 -9.08
CA ALA A 21 -16.97 12.80 -8.79
C ALA A 21 -17.22 12.28 -7.37
N THR A 22 -17.29 10.96 -7.22
CA THR A 22 -17.35 10.36 -5.89
C THR A 22 -16.07 10.71 -5.15
N LEU A 23 -16.11 10.72 -3.82
CA LEU A 23 -14.92 10.96 -3.00
C LEU A 23 -13.75 10.02 -3.38
N THR A 24 -14.04 8.76 -3.72
CA THR A 24 -13.03 7.80 -4.15
C THR A 24 -12.43 8.15 -5.52
N GLN A 25 -13.22 8.69 -6.45
CA GLN A 25 -12.74 9.17 -7.74
C GLN A 25 -11.85 10.41 -7.59
N ASP A 26 -12.24 11.32 -6.69
CA ASP A 26 -11.49 12.53 -6.36
C ASP A 26 -10.12 12.16 -5.77
N ILE A 27 -10.09 11.31 -4.74
CA ILE A 27 -8.85 10.80 -4.14
C ILE A 27 -8.02 10.04 -5.17
N TYR A 28 -8.64 9.24 -6.05
CA TYR A 28 -7.91 8.54 -7.11
C TYR A 28 -7.21 9.49 -8.08
N SER A 29 -7.80 10.64 -8.40
CA SER A 29 -7.11 11.64 -9.21
C SER A 29 -5.82 12.15 -8.57
N HIS A 30 -5.76 12.20 -7.23
CA HIS A 30 -4.58 12.59 -6.48
C HIS A 30 -3.47 11.53 -6.44
N THR A 31 -3.74 10.28 -6.81
CA THR A 31 -2.65 9.28 -6.97
C THR A 31 -1.77 9.58 -8.18
N GLN A 32 -2.21 10.48 -9.07
CA GLN A 32 -1.47 10.91 -10.26
C GLN A 32 -0.59 12.15 -10.01
N ALA A 33 -0.82 12.87 -8.92
CA ALA A 33 -0.04 14.05 -8.55
C ALA A 33 1.31 13.64 -7.93
N ASP A 34 2.35 14.46 -8.07
CA ASP A 34 3.66 14.18 -7.45
C ASP A 34 3.62 14.44 -5.94
N ASP A 35 2.97 15.54 -5.53
CA ASP A 35 2.77 15.86 -4.13
C ASP A 35 1.56 15.08 -3.58
N ASP A 36 1.75 14.42 -2.42
CA ASP A 36 0.73 13.69 -1.66
C ASP A 36 0.17 12.37 -2.25
N ALA A 37 0.69 11.86 -3.38
CA ALA A 37 0.21 10.60 -3.97
C ALA A 37 0.21 9.42 -2.98
N VAL A 38 1.25 9.27 -2.16
CA VAL A 38 1.31 8.20 -1.14
C VAL A 38 0.13 8.27 -0.18
N THR A 39 -0.26 9.47 0.26
CA THR A 39 -1.41 9.67 1.16
C THR A 39 -2.70 9.27 0.46
N ALA A 40 -2.86 9.59 -0.83
CA ALA A 40 -4.02 9.17 -1.62
C ALA A 40 -4.10 7.63 -1.74
N PHE A 41 -2.97 6.95 -2.00
CA PHE A 41 -2.92 5.47 -2.01
C PHE A 41 -3.31 4.87 -0.65
N VAL A 42 -2.83 5.45 0.46
CA VAL A 42 -3.20 5.01 1.81
C VAL A 42 -4.68 5.26 2.09
N ALA A 43 -5.23 6.40 1.69
CA ALA A 43 -6.66 6.68 1.84
C ALA A 43 -7.51 5.64 1.09
N LEU A 44 -7.22 5.40 -0.20
CA LEU A 44 -7.96 4.43 -1.00
C LEU A 44 -7.85 2.99 -0.47
N SER A 45 -6.70 2.60 0.09
CA SER A 45 -6.54 1.25 0.66
C SER A 45 -7.44 1.01 1.88
N ASN A 46 -7.90 2.07 2.54
CA ASN A 46 -8.79 2.06 3.69
C ASN A 46 -10.27 2.35 3.35
N MET A 47 -10.59 2.57 2.07
CA MET A 47 -11.96 2.84 1.61
C MET A 47 -12.57 1.64 0.89
N ALA A 48 -13.89 1.54 0.89
CA ALA A 48 -14.59 0.66 -0.03
C ALA A 48 -14.46 1.24 -1.46
N LEU A 49 -13.99 0.40 -2.40
CA LEU A 49 -13.82 0.78 -3.80
C LEU A 49 -14.80 -0.02 -4.65
N GLU A 50 -15.39 0.63 -5.64
CA GLU A 50 -16.23 -0.02 -6.65
C GLU A 50 -15.36 -0.80 -7.63
N ASP A 51 -15.91 -1.86 -8.22
CA ASP A 51 -15.19 -2.75 -9.15
C ASP A 51 -14.61 -1.99 -10.34
N ASP A 52 -15.36 -1.02 -10.89
CA ASP A 52 -14.89 -0.20 -12.01
C ASP A 52 -13.66 0.64 -11.66
N LEU A 53 -13.57 1.14 -10.42
CA LEU A 53 -12.43 1.88 -9.93
C LEU A 53 -11.23 0.96 -9.68
N LEU A 54 -11.46 -0.23 -9.11
CA LEU A 54 -10.41 -1.25 -8.97
C LEU A 54 -9.83 -1.65 -10.33
N LEU A 55 -10.67 -1.87 -11.33
CA LEU A 55 -10.23 -2.16 -12.70
C LEU A 55 -9.43 -1.01 -13.33
N ALA A 56 -9.76 0.24 -13.00
CA ALA A 56 -8.97 1.39 -13.44
C ALA A 56 -7.58 1.41 -12.76
N ILE A 57 -7.54 1.19 -11.44
CA ILE A 57 -6.29 1.11 -10.66
C ILE A 57 -5.39 -0.02 -11.18
N GLU A 58 -5.93 -1.20 -11.47
CA GLU A 58 -5.17 -2.33 -12.03
C GLU A 58 -4.57 -2.00 -13.41
N LYS A 59 -5.32 -1.30 -14.27
CA LYS A 59 -4.84 -0.87 -15.59
C LYS A 59 -3.71 0.15 -15.48
N ASP A 60 -3.76 1.04 -14.51
CA ASP A 60 -2.71 2.04 -14.29
C ASP A 60 -1.48 1.41 -13.65
N TYR A 61 -1.66 0.50 -12.68
CA TYR A 61 -0.59 -0.33 -12.13
C TYR A 61 0.18 -1.10 -13.22
N ALA A 62 -0.54 -1.68 -14.19
CA ALA A 62 0.09 -2.43 -15.29
C ALA A 62 1.00 -1.56 -16.18
N LYS A 63 0.79 -0.24 -16.19
CA LYS A 63 1.59 0.74 -16.96
C LYS A 63 2.64 1.42 -16.11
N GLU A 64 2.55 1.36 -14.78
CA GLU A 64 3.45 2.04 -13.86
C GLU A 64 4.89 1.54 -14.00
N GLN A 65 5.81 2.50 -14.15
CA GLN A 65 7.24 2.27 -14.33
C GLN A 65 8.05 2.79 -13.13
N ASP A 66 7.53 3.75 -12.36
CA ASP A 66 8.20 4.22 -11.15
C ASP A 66 8.13 3.12 -10.06
N PRO A 67 9.27 2.59 -9.58
CA PRO A 67 9.26 1.47 -8.64
C PRO A 67 8.59 1.80 -7.31
N LEU A 68 8.75 3.03 -6.81
CA LEU A 68 8.18 3.44 -5.53
C LEU A 68 6.67 3.62 -5.64
N ARG A 69 6.20 4.21 -6.73
CA ARG A 69 4.76 4.32 -7.00
C ARG A 69 4.12 2.96 -7.28
N LYS A 70 4.88 2.05 -7.88
CA LYS A 70 4.47 0.65 -8.06
C LYS A 70 4.26 -0.07 -6.73
N LEU A 71 5.15 0.14 -5.74
CA LEU A 71 4.94 -0.34 -4.37
C LEU A 71 3.61 0.17 -3.79
N TRP A 72 3.25 1.43 -4.01
CA TRP A 72 2.01 2.00 -3.48
C TRP A 72 0.76 1.40 -4.14
N PHE A 73 0.80 1.15 -5.45
CA PHE A 73 -0.24 0.40 -6.15
C PHE A 73 -0.39 -1.02 -5.60
N GLU A 74 0.73 -1.73 -5.43
CA GLU A 74 0.72 -3.10 -4.92
C GLU A 74 0.20 -3.18 -3.49
N TYR A 75 0.53 -2.21 -2.63
CA TYR A 75 -0.05 -2.08 -1.30
C TYR A 75 -1.57 -1.93 -1.36
N LEU A 76 -2.07 -0.98 -2.17
CA LEU A 76 -3.51 -0.75 -2.32
C LEU A 76 -4.20 -2.01 -2.84
N LEU A 77 -3.71 -2.57 -3.94
CA LEU A 77 -4.31 -3.73 -4.59
C LEU A 77 -4.25 -4.97 -3.70
N ALA A 78 -3.14 -5.22 -3.01
CA ALA A 78 -3.03 -6.32 -2.05
C ALA A 78 -4.06 -6.18 -0.92
N LYS A 79 -4.17 -4.98 -0.31
CA LYS A 79 -5.13 -4.74 0.78
C LYS A 79 -6.58 -4.85 0.31
N ARG A 80 -6.91 -4.33 -0.88
CA ARG A 80 -8.29 -4.28 -1.39
C ARG A 80 -8.78 -5.58 -2.02
N THR A 81 -7.91 -6.30 -2.72
CA THR A 81 -8.29 -7.49 -3.49
C THR A 81 -7.94 -8.80 -2.79
N GLN A 82 -6.95 -8.80 -1.89
CA GLN A 82 -6.39 -9.99 -1.25
C GLN A 82 -5.90 -11.04 -2.25
N GLN A 83 -5.59 -10.64 -3.49
CA GLN A 83 -5.06 -11.57 -4.49
C GLN A 83 -3.56 -11.80 -4.27
N GLN A 84 -3.15 -13.07 -4.27
CA GLN A 84 -1.79 -13.50 -3.93
C GLN A 84 -0.69 -12.86 -4.80
N ASN A 85 -0.97 -12.58 -6.08
CA ASN A 85 -0.04 -11.91 -6.98
C ASN A 85 0.33 -10.51 -6.47
N TYR A 86 -0.66 -9.71 -6.03
CA TYR A 86 -0.39 -8.38 -5.49
C TYR A 86 0.27 -8.43 -4.12
N MET A 87 -0.13 -9.39 -3.27
CA MET A 87 0.53 -9.61 -1.97
C MET A 87 2.02 -9.94 -2.15
N ASN A 88 2.35 -10.87 -3.05
CA ASN A 88 3.72 -11.27 -3.35
C ASN A 88 4.52 -10.11 -3.96
N ALA A 89 3.92 -9.35 -4.88
CA ALA A 89 4.57 -8.20 -5.50
C ALA A 89 4.88 -7.12 -4.45
N PHE A 90 3.90 -6.80 -3.61
CA PHE A 90 4.05 -5.84 -2.51
C PHE A 90 5.20 -6.23 -1.57
N VAL A 91 5.24 -7.49 -1.11
CA VAL A 91 6.34 -7.95 -0.23
C VAL A 91 7.70 -7.88 -0.93
N ALA A 92 7.77 -8.24 -2.21
CA ALA A 92 9.01 -8.18 -2.98
C ALA A 92 9.51 -6.74 -3.16
N ASN A 93 8.64 -5.79 -3.49
CA ASN A 93 9.04 -4.38 -3.62
C ASN A 93 9.28 -3.72 -2.26
N ALA A 94 8.59 -4.14 -1.20
CA ALA A 94 8.87 -3.66 0.15
C ALA A 94 10.31 -3.95 0.59
N GLU A 95 10.86 -5.11 0.19
CA GLU A 95 12.25 -5.47 0.42
C GLU A 95 13.24 -4.53 -0.29
N ILE A 96 12.87 -4.00 -1.46
CA ILE A 96 13.70 -3.07 -2.23
C ILE A 96 13.64 -1.65 -1.62
N HIS A 97 12.49 -1.28 -1.05
CA HIS A 97 12.18 0.07 -0.59
C HIS A 97 12.15 0.21 0.94
N LEU A 98 13.00 -0.53 1.65
CA LEU A 98 13.06 -0.55 3.12
C LEU A 98 13.19 0.85 3.74
N ASN A 99 14.06 1.71 3.18
CA ASN A 99 14.28 3.06 3.72
C ASN A 99 13.03 3.94 3.67
N PHE A 100 12.21 3.77 2.62
CA PHE A 100 10.92 4.46 2.53
C PHE A 100 9.98 3.99 3.64
N LEU A 101 9.88 2.68 3.85
CA LEU A 101 9.02 2.08 4.87
C LEU A 101 9.50 2.34 6.31
N ALA A 102 10.80 2.56 6.50
CA ALA A 102 11.40 2.85 7.81
C ALA A 102 11.06 4.26 8.32
N THR A 103 10.51 5.15 7.48
CA THR A 103 10.15 6.53 7.83
C THR A 103 8.67 6.81 7.56
N ASN A 104 7.99 7.59 8.39
CA ASN A 104 6.59 7.96 8.13
C ASN A 104 6.49 9.25 7.30
N ASN A 105 6.58 9.11 5.98
CA ASN A 105 6.51 10.24 5.03
C ASN A 105 5.09 10.47 4.48
N THR A 106 4.06 10.08 5.22
CA THR A 106 2.67 10.22 4.81
C THR A 106 1.97 11.27 5.67
N GLN A 107 0.96 11.95 5.11
CA GLN A 107 0.09 12.82 5.91
C GLN A 107 -1.00 12.03 6.64
N TRP A 108 -1.00 10.70 6.52
CA TRP A 108 -1.97 9.83 7.17
C TRP A 108 -1.64 9.71 8.66
N VAL A 109 -2.59 10.12 9.51
CA VAL A 109 -2.42 10.08 10.96
C VAL A 109 -2.30 8.63 11.42
N SER A 110 -1.07 8.25 11.78
CA SER A 110 -0.69 6.89 12.17
C SER A 110 0.53 6.91 13.07
N ILE A 111 0.61 5.94 13.99
CA ILE A 111 1.76 5.79 14.91
C ILE A 111 3.01 5.37 14.14
N ALA A 112 2.84 4.48 13.16
CA ALA A 112 3.89 3.94 12.32
C ALA A 112 3.50 4.09 10.83
N HIS A 113 4.45 3.87 9.93
CA HIS A 113 4.19 3.97 8.48
C HIS A 113 3.01 3.06 8.07
N PRO A 114 1.96 3.55 7.37
CA PRO A 114 0.71 2.82 7.14
C PRO A 114 0.84 1.49 6.39
N MET A 115 1.90 1.33 5.60
CA MET A 115 2.14 0.09 4.86
C MET A 115 2.80 -1.01 5.71
N LEU A 116 3.32 -0.68 6.90
CA LEU A 116 3.92 -1.65 7.82
C LEU A 116 2.90 -2.65 8.35
N GLU A 117 1.67 -2.21 8.61
CA GLU A 117 0.59 -3.07 9.10
C GLU A 117 0.38 -4.30 8.20
N LEU A 118 0.47 -4.11 6.87
CA LEU A 118 0.25 -5.18 5.93
C LEU A 118 1.43 -6.16 5.89
N ILE A 119 2.67 -5.66 6.00
CA ILE A 119 3.88 -6.50 6.13
C ILE A 119 3.82 -7.31 7.42
N GLN A 120 3.45 -6.67 8.53
CA GLN A 120 3.26 -7.34 9.83
C GLN A 120 2.22 -8.43 9.75
N THR A 121 1.06 -8.14 9.15
CA THR A 121 0.00 -9.14 8.94
C THR A 121 0.52 -10.35 8.15
N TYR A 122 1.19 -10.12 7.03
CA TYR A 122 1.69 -11.21 6.19
C TYR A 122 2.85 -11.99 6.84
N SER A 123 3.63 -11.36 7.70
CA SER A 123 4.78 -11.99 8.37
C SER A 123 4.40 -13.18 9.27
N TYR A 124 3.15 -13.28 9.72
CA TYR A 124 2.66 -14.42 10.50
C TYR A 124 2.69 -15.73 9.70
N THR A 125 2.55 -15.66 8.38
CA THR A 125 2.42 -16.85 7.52
C THR A 125 3.40 -16.89 6.35
N ASP A 126 4.03 -15.78 6.00
CA ASP A 126 4.94 -15.66 4.86
C ASP A 126 6.38 -15.34 5.31
N ASP A 127 7.34 -16.18 4.90
CA ASP A 127 8.76 -16.06 5.29
C ASP A 127 9.44 -14.84 4.66
N LYS A 128 9.02 -14.41 3.47
CA LYS A 128 9.56 -13.20 2.82
C LYS A 128 9.06 -11.95 3.53
N ALA A 129 7.79 -11.91 3.92
CA ALA A 129 7.25 -10.80 4.70
C ALA A 129 7.93 -10.69 6.07
N LEU A 130 8.18 -11.82 6.75
CA LEU A 130 8.96 -11.82 7.99
C LEU A 130 10.41 -11.37 7.76
N LEU A 131 11.05 -11.78 6.65
CA LEU A 131 12.38 -11.30 6.29
C LEU A 131 12.41 -9.77 6.13
N VAL A 132 11.42 -9.20 5.44
CA VAL A 132 11.26 -7.74 5.30
C VAL A 132 11.08 -7.09 6.66
N LEU A 133 10.22 -7.64 7.52
CA LEU A 133 9.97 -7.10 8.85
C LEU A 133 11.24 -7.09 9.73
N LEU A 134 12.05 -8.16 9.68
CA LEU A 134 13.34 -8.24 10.39
C LEU A 134 14.34 -7.20 9.88
N LYS A 135 14.43 -7.02 8.56
CA LYS A 135 15.29 -5.99 7.94
C LYS A 135 14.84 -4.58 8.33
N LEU A 136 13.52 -4.32 8.36
CA LEU A 136 12.96 -3.05 8.80
C LEU A 136 13.28 -2.78 10.27
N GLY A 137 13.13 -3.78 11.15
CA GLY A 137 13.46 -3.64 12.56
C GLY A 137 14.91 -3.20 12.76
N ALA A 138 15.85 -3.76 11.98
CA ALA A 138 17.27 -3.43 12.09
C ALA A 138 17.64 -2.00 11.67
N ILE A 139 16.76 -1.28 10.95
CA ILE A 139 17.05 0.07 10.42
C ILE A 139 16.04 1.14 10.89
N SER A 140 14.92 0.75 11.46
CA SER A 140 13.87 1.68 11.91
C SER A 140 14.21 2.23 13.29
N ASP A 141 13.69 3.42 13.59
CA ASP A 141 13.77 4.04 14.90
C ASP A 141 12.38 4.45 15.42
N GLY A 142 12.35 4.93 16.67
CA GLY A 142 11.17 5.50 17.33
C GLY A 142 9.92 4.62 17.21
N ALA A 143 8.80 5.24 16.80
CA ALA A 143 7.51 4.57 16.76
C ALA A 143 7.45 3.39 15.78
N ASN A 144 8.19 3.45 14.65
CA ASN A 144 8.26 2.33 13.71
C ASN A 144 8.99 1.14 14.35
N ALA A 145 10.13 1.38 15.01
CA ALA A 145 10.88 0.34 15.71
C ALA A 145 10.00 -0.37 16.76
N ASN A 146 9.30 0.40 17.59
CA ASN A 146 8.47 -0.16 18.67
C ASN A 146 7.34 -1.06 18.11
N VAL A 147 6.67 -0.61 17.05
CA VAL A 147 5.59 -1.36 16.40
C VAL A 147 6.12 -2.64 15.74
N ILE A 148 7.33 -2.60 15.15
CA ILE A 148 8.00 -3.77 14.58
C ILE A 148 8.43 -4.75 15.67
N SER A 149 9.12 -4.29 16.72
CA SER A 149 9.59 -5.12 17.84
C SER A 149 8.45 -5.85 18.51
N SER A 150 7.34 -5.17 18.82
CA SER A 150 6.15 -5.82 19.39
C SER A 150 5.62 -6.96 18.51
N THR A 151 5.63 -6.79 17.18
CA THR A 151 5.25 -7.86 16.25
C THR A 151 6.26 -9.00 16.25
N LEU A 152 7.56 -8.70 16.27
CA LEU A 152 8.62 -9.72 16.30
C LEU A 152 8.61 -10.53 17.60
N VAL A 153 8.34 -9.90 18.75
CA VAL A 153 8.14 -10.58 20.05
C VAL A 153 6.99 -11.58 19.94
N ASN A 154 5.84 -11.15 19.42
CA ASN A 154 4.69 -12.05 19.24
C ASN A 154 5.00 -13.22 18.31
N LEU A 155 5.66 -12.96 17.17
CA LEU A 155 6.07 -14.01 16.23
C LEU A 155 7.09 -14.98 16.86
N TYR A 156 7.99 -14.48 17.69
CA TYR A 156 8.97 -15.29 18.40
C TYR A 156 8.31 -16.20 19.45
N GLN A 157 7.29 -15.70 20.16
CA GLN A 157 6.49 -16.51 21.07
C GLN A 157 5.72 -17.62 20.36
N ILE A 158 5.23 -17.36 19.13
CA ILE A 158 4.52 -18.36 18.30
C ILE A 158 5.50 -19.38 17.73
N ASN A 159 6.62 -18.95 17.15
CA ASN A 159 7.60 -19.80 16.49
C ASN A 159 9.00 -19.17 16.45
N GLY A 160 9.70 -19.19 17.59
CA GLY A 160 11.03 -18.59 17.73
C GLY A 160 12.08 -19.19 16.80
N GLU A 161 12.01 -20.49 16.49
CA GLU A 161 12.95 -21.14 15.56
C GLU A 161 12.81 -20.61 14.13
N ARG A 162 11.57 -20.31 13.69
CA ARG A 162 11.33 -19.64 12.40
C ARG A 162 11.95 -18.25 12.38
N VAL A 163 11.76 -17.46 13.45
CA VAL A 163 12.31 -16.10 13.56
C VAL A 163 13.84 -16.13 13.53
N LYS A 164 14.49 -16.98 14.36
CA LYS A 164 15.96 -17.10 14.40
C LYS A 164 16.56 -17.49 13.06
N ARG A 165 15.98 -18.50 12.40
CA ARG A 165 16.43 -18.97 11.08
C ARG A 165 16.39 -17.83 10.06
N LEU A 166 15.29 -17.08 10.02
CA LEU A 166 15.12 -15.99 9.06
C LEU A 166 15.96 -14.76 9.42
N ALA A 167 16.16 -14.46 10.70
CA ALA A 167 17.04 -13.38 11.16
C ALA A 167 18.49 -13.58 10.66
N SER A 168 19.02 -14.80 10.81
CA SER A 168 20.32 -15.16 10.26
C SER A 168 20.39 -14.97 8.74
N GLY A 169 19.35 -15.40 8.01
CA GLY A 169 19.24 -15.20 6.56
C GLY A 169 19.08 -13.73 6.13
N ALA A 170 18.57 -12.86 7.01
CA ALA A 170 18.42 -11.43 6.78
C ALA A 170 19.70 -10.63 7.05
N GLY A 171 20.75 -11.25 7.59
CA GLY A 171 21.92 -10.54 8.10
C GLY A 171 21.69 -9.85 9.45
N VAL A 172 20.60 -10.18 10.15
CA VAL A 172 20.30 -9.69 11.49
C VAL A 172 21.02 -10.60 12.48
N GLY A 173 22.13 -10.10 13.04
CA GLY A 173 22.93 -10.83 14.02
C GLY A 173 22.19 -11.04 15.35
N GLU A 174 22.67 -11.98 16.17
CA GLU A 174 22.03 -12.31 17.45
C GLU A 174 21.87 -11.09 18.37
N ALA A 175 22.86 -10.20 18.43
CA ALA A 175 22.76 -8.98 19.25
C ALA A 175 21.63 -8.06 18.79
N THR A 176 21.50 -7.84 17.47
CA THR A 176 20.39 -7.04 16.91
C THR A 176 19.06 -7.73 17.13
N LEU A 177 18.99 -9.06 16.93
CA LEU A 177 17.77 -9.81 17.19
C LEU A 177 17.36 -9.73 18.66
N SER A 178 18.30 -9.80 19.60
CA SER A 178 18.01 -9.64 21.02
C SER A 178 17.41 -8.27 21.32
N ILE A 179 17.99 -7.18 20.78
CA ILE A 179 17.44 -5.83 20.93
C ILE A 179 16.02 -5.73 20.36
N LEU A 180 15.76 -6.34 19.20
CA LEU A 180 14.43 -6.36 18.58
C LEU A 180 13.39 -7.18 19.35
N LEU A 181 13.84 -8.05 20.26
CA LEU A 181 13.00 -8.91 21.08
C LEU A 181 12.96 -8.46 22.55
N GLU A 182 13.66 -7.38 22.91
CA GLU A 182 13.50 -6.72 24.19
C GLU A 182 12.15 -5.98 24.18
N ASP A 183 11.28 -6.34 25.12
CA ASP A 183 9.99 -5.69 25.33
C ASP A 183 10.26 -4.36 26.08
N GLU A 184 9.88 -3.23 25.48
CA GLU A 184 9.92 -1.92 26.15
C GLU A 184 8.82 -1.78 27.21
#